data_AF-A0A7J9DUF6-F1
#
_entry.id   AF-A0A7J9DUF6-F1
#
_cell.length_a   1.000
_cell.length_b   1.000
_cell.length_c   1.000
_cell.angle_alpha   90.00
_cell.angle_beta   90.00
_cell.angle_gamma   90.00
#
_symmetry.space_group_name_H-M   'P 1'
#
loop_
_entity.id
_entity.type
_entity.pdbx_description
1 polymer ?
#
loop_
_entity_poly.entity_id
_entity_poly.type
_entity_poly.pdbx_seq_one_letter_code
_entity_poly.pdbx_strand_id
1 'polypeptide(L)' 'MDFELGWFTEPLMHGEYPESMRRLVKDRLPVFTLEQNELVKGSFDFIGINYYTSRYAKNIPSTPNAASASYL' A
#
# COMPACT_ATOMS: atom_id res chain seq x y z
N MET A 1 1.23 -4.82 -6.87
CA MET A 1 1.81 -5.44 -5.67
C MET A 1 1.51 -4.62 -4.43
N ASP A 2 1.70 -3.30 -4.48
CA ASP A 2 1.45 -2.39 -3.34
C ASP A 2 0.07 -2.58 -2.71
N PHE A 3 -1.00 -2.68 -3.50
CA PHE A 3 -2.36 -2.83 -2.98
C PHE A 3 -2.76 -4.26 -2.58
N GLU A 4 -1.87 -5.25 -2.73
CA GLU A 4 -2.14 -6.64 -2.34
C GLU A 4 -1.28 -7.05 -1.15
N LEU A 5 0.04 -6.84 -1.24
CA LEU A 5 1.01 -7.21 -0.21
C LEU A 5 1.56 -5.97 0.51
N GLY A 6 1.98 -4.97 -0.27
CA GLY A 6 2.64 -3.76 0.23
C GLY A 6 1.82 -2.98 1.25
N TRP A 7 0.50 -3.03 1.16
CA TRP A 7 -0.41 -2.38 2.10
C TRP A 7 -0.04 -2.74 3.54
N PHE A 8 0.25 -4.01 3.81
CA PHE A 8 0.56 -4.48 5.15
C PHE A 8 2.05 -4.60 5.40
N THR A 9 2.84 -4.99 4.40
CA THR A 9 4.28 -5.22 4.60
C THR A 9 5.08 -3.92 4.65
N GLU A 10 4.68 -2.87 3.93
CA GLU A 10 5.41 -1.61 3.91
C GLU A 10 5.36 -0.88 5.26
N PRO A 11 4.20 -0.80 5.96
CA PRO A 11 4.17 -0.30 7.33
C PRO A 11 5.07 -1.08 8.28
N LEU A 12 5.12 -2.42 8.15
CA LEU A 12 5.98 -3.25 8.97
C LEU A 12 7.46 -2.97 8.72
N MET A 13 7.88 -2.72 7.49
CA MET A 13 9.30 -2.48 7.16
C MET A 13 9.73 -1.03 7.39
N HIS A 14 8.88 -0.06 7.03
CA HIS A 14 9.24 1.35 6.94
C HIS A 14 8.40 2.27 7.83
N GLY A 15 7.33 1.76 8.45
CA GLY A 15 6.42 2.54 9.30
C GLY A 15 5.39 3.37 8.53
N GLU A 16 5.33 3.22 7.20
CA GLU A 16 4.46 3.99 6.33
C GLU A 16 3.80 3.10 5.27
N TYR A 17 2.61 3.49 4.79
CA TYR A 17 2.00 2.84 3.63
C TYR A 17 2.80 3.10 2.35
N PRO A 18 2.68 2.23 1.32
CA PRO A 18 3.34 2.43 0.03
C PRO A 18 3.03 3.81 -0.59
N GLU A 19 4.01 4.40 -1.25
CA GLU A 19 3.88 5.72 -1.88
C GLU A 19 2.70 5.78 -2.85
N SER A 20 2.52 4.73 -3.66
CA SER A 20 1.41 4.64 -4.61
C SER A 20 0.04 4.71 -3.93
N MET A 21 -0.12 4.05 -2.76
CA MET A 21 -1.35 4.08 -1.98
C MET A 21 -1.61 5.48 -1.42
N ARG A 22 -0.60 6.13 -0.84
CA ARG A 22 -0.74 7.50 -0.33
C ARG A 22 -1.16 8.47 -1.43
N ARG A 23 -0.59 8.32 -2.64
CA ARG A 23 -0.91 9.19 -3.79
C ARG A 23 -2.31 8.95 -4.36
N LEU A 24 -2.76 7.69 -4.42
CA LEU A 24 -4.00 7.30 -5.11
C LEU A 24 -5.21 7.25 -4.17
N VAL A 25 -5.02 6.90 -2.90
CA VAL A 25 -6.12 6.76 -1.91
C VAL A 25 -6.35 8.05 -1.13
N LYS A 26 -5.26 8.82 -0.89
CA LYS A 26 -5.25 10.16 -0.27
C LYS A 26 -5.95 10.16 1.09
N ASP A 27 -6.88 11.08 1.32
CA ASP A 27 -7.54 11.35 2.61
C ASP A 27 -8.31 10.15 3.17
N ARG A 28 -8.62 9.15 2.34
CA ARG A 28 -9.25 7.89 2.78
C ARG A 28 -8.26 6.92 3.41
N LEU A 29 -6.96 7.14 3.23
CA LEU A 29 -5.90 6.36 3.85
C LEU A 29 -5.46 7.09 5.12
N PRO A 30 -5.69 6.52 6.32
CA PRO A 30 -5.22 7.11 7.56
C PRO A 30 -3.70 7.31 7.53
N VAL A 31 -3.22 8.36 8.18
CA VAL A 31 -1.79 8.62 8.34
C VAL A 31 -1.37 8.16 9.73
N PHE A 32 -0.28 7.39 9.81
CA PHE A 32 0.29 7.01 11.10
C PHE A 32 0.79 8.25 11.85
N THR A 33 0.50 8.33 13.13
CA THR A 33 1.24 9.23 14.02
C THR A 33 2.68 8.75 14.18
N LEU A 34 3.57 9.61 14.69
CA LEU A 34 4.95 9.22 14.96
C LEU A 34 5.03 8.01 15.90
N GLU A 35 4.24 8.01 16.97
CA GLU A 35 4.16 6.90 17.93
C GLU A 35 3.67 5.59 17.29
N GLN A 36 2.68 5.67 16.40
CA GLN A 36 2.19 4.49 15.68
C GLN A 36 3.22 3.93 14.69
N ASN A 37 3.95 4.82 14.00
CA ASN A 37 5.04 4.44 13.11
C ASN A 37 6.12 3.67 13.88
N GLU A 38 6.57 4.22 15.01
CA GLU A 38 7.58 3.58 15.87
C GLU A 38 7.10 2.22 16.41
N LEU A 39 5.80 2.09 16.72
CA LEU A 39 5.24 0.83 17.20
C LEU A 39 5.18 -0.26 16.12
N VAL A 40 4.84 0.10 14.89
CA VAL A 40 4.61 -0.88 13.80
C VAL A 40 5.91 -1.21 13.07
N LYS A 41 6.83 -0.27 12.94
CA LYS A 41 8.07 -0.48 12.20
C LYS A 41 8.96 -1.52 12.90
N GLY A 42 9.32 -2.56 12.18
CA GLY A 42 10.09 -3.68 12.68
C GLY A 42 9.31 -4.62 13.60
N SER A 43 7.98 -4.49 13.70
CA SER A 43 7.13 -5.34 14.56
C SER A 43 6.89 -6.76 13.99
N PHE A 44 7.91 -7.37 13.38
CA PHE A 44 7.85 -8.71 12.82
C PHE A 44 9.19 -9.43 12.96
N ASP A 45 9.14 -10.71 13.34
CA ASP A 45 10.32 -11.60 13.32
C ASP A 45 10.36 -12.44 12.03
N PHE A 46 9.20 -12.71 11.45
CA PHE A 46 9.02 -13.47 10.21
C PHE A 46 7.79 -12.96 9.45
N ILE A 47 7.77 -13.19 8.14
CA ILE A 47 6.62 -12.89 7.28
C ILE A 47 6.13 -14.18 6.63
N GLY A 48 4.90 -14.57 6.94
CA GLY A 48 4.21 -15.67 6.27
C GLY A 48 3.43 -15.17 5.05
N ILE A 49 3.55 -15.85 3.91
CA ILE A 49 2.83 -15.51 2.69
C ILE A 49 1.88 -16.66 2.31
N ASN A 50 0.58 -16.36 2.31
CA ASN A 50 -0.45 -17.28 1.85
C ASN A 50 -0.58 -17.20 0.32
N TYR A 51 0.28 -17.91 -0.40
CA TYR A 51 0.33 -17.88 -1.86
C TYR A 51 -0.50 -19.00 -2.50
N TYR A 52 -1.34 -18.65 -3.47
CA TYR A 52 -2.21 -19.60 -4.19
C TYR A 52 -2.16 -19.46 -5.71
N THR A 53 -1.95 -18.25 -6.23
CA THR A 53 -1.97 -17.97 -7.68
C THR A 53 -1.31 -16.61 -7.99
N SER A 54 -1.22 -16.27 -9.26
CA SER A 54 -0.72 -14.99 -9.75
C SER A 54 -1.64 -14.39 -10.82
N ARG A 55 -1.54 -13.08 -11.02
CA ARG A 55 -2.35 -12.32 -11.99
C ARG A 55 -1.45 -11.48 -12.87
N TYR A 56 -1.88 -11.23 -14.11
CA TYR A 56 -1.26 -10.25 -14.98
C TYR A 56 -1.78 -8.85 -14.63
N ALA A 57 -0.87 -7.87 -14.54
CA ALA A 57 -1.23 -6.47 -14.36
C ALA A 57 -1.27 -5.76 -15.73
N LYS A 58 -2.29 -4.92 -15.93
CA LYS A 58 -2.41 -4.04 -17.10
C LYS A 58 -2.39 -2.59 -16.62
N ASN A 59 -1.54 -1.77 -17.24
CA ASN A 59 -1.52 -0.34 -16.96
C ASN A 59 -2.84 0.33 -17.38
N ILE A 60 -3.35 1.23 -16.55
CA ILE A 60 -4.48 2.11 -16.88
C ILE A 60 -3.91 3.50 -17.13
N PRO A 61 -3.86 3.98 -18.39
CA PRO A 61 -3.28 5.28 -18.70
C PRO A 61 -4.09 6.42 -18.08
N SER A 62 -3.40 7.41 -17.51
CA SER A 62 -4.01 8.69 -17.13
C SER A 62 -4.36 9.48 -18.40
N THR A 63 -5.61 9.40 -18.86
CA THR A 63 -6.09 10.25 -19.97
C THR A 63 -6.81 11.49 -19.42
N PRO A 64 -6.74 12.64 -20.11
CA PRO A 64 -7.26 13.92 -19.59
C PRO A 64 -8.76 13.91 -19.23
N ASN A 65 -9.54 13.00 -19.83
CA ASN A 65 -10.98 12.87 -19.63
C ASN A 65 -11.37 11.58 -18.88
N ALA A 66 -10.41 10.75 -18.47
CA ALA A 66 -10.70 9.63 -17.60
C ALA A 66 -10.85 10.12 -16.16
N ALA A 67 -11.72 9.46 -15.40
CA ALA A 67 -11.79 9.65 -13.97
C ALA A 67 -10.37 9.53 -13.39
N SER A 68 -10.00 10.47 -12.51
CA SER A 68 -8.73 10.44 -11.79
C SER A 68 -8.48 9.03 -11.27
N ALA A 69 -7.32 8.45 -11.59
CA ALA A 69 -6.95 7.13 -11.09
C ALA A 69 -7.01 7.16 -9.55
N SER A 70 -8.07 6.58 -9.01
CA SER A 70 -8.31 6.36 -7.59
C SER A 70 -8.41 4.85 -7.43
N TYR A 71 -7.66 4.32 -6.47
CA TYR A 71 -7.88 2.94 -6.07
C TYR A 71 -9.09 2.95 -5.13
N LEU A 72 -10.20 2.35 -5.58
CA LEU A 72 -11.58 2.53 -5.11
C LEU A 72 -12.21 3.86 -5.52
#